data_AF-A0A418TAL7-F1
#
_entry.id   AF-A0A418TAL7-F1
#
_cell.length_a   1.000
_cell.length_b   1.000
_cell.length_c   1.000
_cell.angle_alpha   90.00
_cell.angle_beta   90.00
_cell.angle_gamma   90.00
#
_symmetry.space_group_name_H-M   'P 1'
#
loop_
_entity.id
_entity.type
_entity.pdbx_description
1 polymer ?
#
loop_
_entity_poly.entity_id
_entity_poly.type
_entity_poly.pdbx_seq_one_letter_code
_entity_poly.pdbx_strand_id
1 'polypeptide(L)'
;MAFCVLVGSDNYQSIYQSISADQIQGVQMSKAVYTDKDAGASVHFERLELGEEEVGKLVEWINSVPDSDITEVQSFTGSIKAAITLTITPAKTIRIQYVKDHIYIERTDTRYYPVKYMIKHSELKDFFDDYLKGFYFGKYSVDA
;
A
#
# COMPACT_ATOMS: atom_id res chain seq x y z
N MET A 1 13.39 41.93 -20.07
CA MET A 1 12.57 40.71 -19.98
C MET A 1 13.32 39.72 -19.12
N ALA A 2 12.85 39.44 -17.91
CA ALA A 2 13.42 38.39 -17.07
C ALA A 2 12.53 37.15 -17.22
N PHE A 3 13.09 36.09 -17.81
CA PHE A 3 12.47 34.76 -17.82
C PHE A 3 12.61 34.19 -16.41
N CYS A 4 11.50 34.06 -15.69
CA CYS A 4 11.45 33.33 -14.44
C CYS A 4 11.32 31.84 -14.81
N VAL A 5 12.36 31.06 -14.51
CA VAL A 5 12.31 29.60 -14.61
C VAL A 5 11.48 29.10 -13.43
N LEU A 6 10.23 28.71 -13.71
CA LEU A 6 9.43 27.89 -12.79
C LEU A 6 10.04 26.48 -12.79
N VAL A 7 11.05 26.27 -11.94
CA VAL A 7 11.52 24.92 -11.62
C VAL A 7 10.46 24.30 -10.69
N GLY A 8 9.81 23.23 -11.16
CA GLY A 8 8.72 22.56 -10.46
C GLY A 8 9.13 22.03 -9.09
N SER A 9 8.76 22.77 -8.04
CA SER A 9 8.93 22.38 -6.63
C SER A 9 7.62 21.95 -5.95
N ASP A 10 6.50 21.94 -6.66
CA ASP A 10 5.18 21.72 -6.04
C ASP A 10 4.82 20.24 -5.80
N ASN A 11 5.63 19.31 -6.33
CA ASN A 11 5.47 17.88 -6.12
C ASN A 11 6.12 17.39 -4.82
N TYR A 12 7.05 18.18 -4.26
CA TYR A 12 7.96 17.77 -3.20
C TYR A 12 7.31 17.60 -1.81
N GLN A 13 6.01 17.88 -1.63
CA GLN A 13 5.38 17.83 -0.30
C GLN A 13 4.33 16.73 -0.09
N SER A 14 3.80 16.12 -1.16
CA SER A 14 2.61 15.27 -1.00
C SER A 14 2.92 13.82 -0.60
N ILE A 15 4.08 13.28 -0.96
CA ILE A 15 4.51 11.91 -0.57
C ILE A 15 5.02 11.83 0.87
N TYR A 16 5.52 12.95 1.42
CA TYR A 16 6.00 13.07 2.81
C TYR A 16 4.93 13.56 3.77
N GLN A 17 3.73 13.87 3.26
CA GLN A 17 2.63 14.33 4.09
C GLN A 17 2.17 13.20 5.01
N SER A 18 2.10 13.43 6.32
CA SER A 18 1.56 12.43 7.24
C SER A 18 0.08 12.13 6.98
N ILE A 19 -0.32 10.89 7.26
CA ILE A 19 -1.70 10.42 7.24
C ILE A 19 -2.32 10.69 8.61
N SER A 20 -3.50 11.30 8.61
CA SER A 20 -4.24 11.60 9.84
C SER A 20 -5.28 10.51 10.09
N ALA A 21 -5.16 9.76 11.18
CA ALA A 21 -6.04 8.62 11.46
C ALA A 21 -7.51 9.03 11.68
N ASP A 22 -7.74 10.20 12.26
CA ASP A 22 -9.06 10.82 12.49
C ASP A 22 -9.82 11.14 11.19
N GLN A 23 -9.11 11.25 10.07
CA GLN A 23 -9.70 11.51 8.75
C GLN A 23 -10.13 10.23 8.03
N ILE A 24 -9.77 9.06 8.54
CA ILE A 24 -10.10 7.78 7.91
C ILE A 24 -11.56 7.43 8.22
N GLN A 25 -12.39 7.44 7.18
CA GLN A 25 -13.83 7.12 7.25
C GLN A 25 -14.12 5.64 7.00
N GLY A 26 -13.17 4.91 6.43
CA GLY A 26 -13.34 3.48 6.16
C GLY A 26 -12.05 2.81 5.77
N VAL A 27 -11.94 1.52 6.10
CA VAL A 27 -10.79 0.70 5.76
C VAL A 27 -11.26 -0.57 5.09
N GLN A 28 -10.60 -0.94 4.00
CA GLN A 28 -10.80 -2.22 3.36
C GLN A 28 -9.46 -2.88 3.07
N MET A 29 -9.25 -4.08 3.60
CA MET A 29 -8.14 -4.93 3.20
C MET A 29 -8.62 -6.02 2.25
N SER A 30 -7.78 -6.37 1.29
CA SER A 30 -7.95 -7.57 0.48
C SER A 30 -6.62 -8.28 0.25
N LYS A 31 -6.68 -9.60 0.09
CA LYS A 31 -5.53 -10.44 -0.25
C LYS A 31 -5.83 -11.35 -1.44
N ALA A 32 -4.81 -11.64 -2.23
CA ALA A 32 -4.88 -12.58 -3.34
C ALA A 32 -4.82 -14.01 -2.81
N VAL A 33 -5.76 -14.85 -3.23
CA VAL A 33 -5.85 -16.27 -2.91
C VAL A 33 -5.76 -17.06 -4.19
N TYR A 34 -4.82 -18.00 -4.23
CA TYR A 34 -4.55 -18.86 -5.37
C TYR A 34 -5.15 -20.23 -5.08
N THR A 35 -6.11 -20.65 -5.90
CA THR A 35 -6.72 -21.99 -5.82
C THR A 35 -6.23 -22.81 -7.00
N ASP A 36 -5.64 -23.97 -6.70
CA ASP A 36 -5.30 -24.97 -7.72
C ASP A 36 -6.59 -25.67 -8.16
N LYS A 37 -6.81 -25.74 -9.47
CA LYS A 37 -7.88 -26.52 -10.08
C LYS A 37 -7.22 -27.44 -11.09
N ASP A 38 -7.78 -28.63 -11.29
CA ASP A 38 -7.23 -29.66 -12.19
C ASP A 38 -6.91 -29.19 -13.63
N ALA A 39 -7.41 -28.02 -14.05
CA ALA A 39 -7.17 -27.39 -15.35
C ALA A 39 -6.43 -26.03 -15.30
N GLY A 40 -5.87 -25.63 -14.15
CA GLY A 40 -5.09 -24.39 -13.97
C GLY A 40 -5.33 -23.68 -12.63
N ALA A 41 -4.48 -22.70 -12.32
CA ALA A 41 -4.63 -21.89 -11.11
C ALA A 41 -5.63 -20.74 -11.32
N SER A 42 -6.56 -20.56 -10.38
CA SER A 42 -7.43 -19.37 -10.33
C SER A 42 -7.02 -18.46 -9.19
N VAL A 43 -7.07 -17.14 -9.42
CA VAL A 43 -6.81 -16.11 -8.40
C VAL A 43 -8.13 -15.41 -8.07
N HIS A 44 -8.48 -15.35 -6.79
CA HIS A 44 -9.55 -14.47 -6.29
C HIS A 44 -9.00 -13.57 -5.18
N PHE A 45 -9.73 -12.50 -4.85
CA PHE A 45 -9.37 -11.62 -3.74
C PHE A 45 -10.37 -11.80 -2.60
N GLU A 46 -9.85 -12.14 -1.42
CA GLU A 46 -10.64 -12.20 -0.20
C GLU A 46 -10.57 -10.87 0.52
N ARG A 47 -11.73 -10.38 0.97
CA ARG A 47 -11.82 -9.19 1.81
C ARG A 47 -11.53 -9.59 3.25
N LEU A 48 -10.73 -8.78 3.92
CA LEU A 48 -10.43 -8.90 5.34
C LEU A 48 -10.83 -7.62 6.05
N GLU A 49 -11.28 -7.77 7.29
CA GLU A 49 -11.54 -6.65 8.18
C GLU A 49 -10.27 -6.37 8.99
N LEU A 50 -9.97 -5.09 9.16
CA LEU A 50 -8.91 -4.62 10.04
C LEU A 50 -9.56 -3.94 11.24
N GLY A 51 -9.10 -4.28 12.44
CA GLY A 51 -9.53 -3.63 13.67
C GLY A 51 -8.95 -2.22 13.80
N GLU A 52 -9.56 -1.39 14.66
CA GLU A 52 -9.10 -0.01 14.88
C GLU A 52 -7.63 0.07 15.34
N GLU A 53 -7.18 -0.87 16.18
CA GLU A 53 -5.79 -0.94 16.63
C GLU A 53 -4.82 -1.21 15.46
N GLU A 54 -5.18 -2.10 14.55
CA GLU A 54 -4.37 -2.45 13.37
C GLU A 54 -4.30 -1.27 12.41
N VAL A 55 -5.40 -0.55 12.23
CA VAL A 55 -5.44 0.69 11.46
C VAL A 55 -4.55 1.77 12.09
N GLY A 56 -4.58 1.92 13.41
CA GLY A 56 -3.70 2.82 14.15
C GLY A 56 -2.22 2.52 13.88
N LYS A 57 -1.82 1.24 14.02
CA LYS A 57 -0.45 0.79 13.74
C LYS A 57 -0.05 1.01 12.28
N LEU A 58 -0.94 0.75 11.33
CA LEU A 58 -0.69 0.99 9.91
C LEU A 58 -0.38 2.46 9.61
N VAL A 59 -1.17 3.37 10.17
CA VAL A 59 -0.96 4.82 10.01
C VAL A 59 0.36 5.23 10.68
N GLU A 60 0.65 4.72 11.88
CA GLU A 60 1.90 4.99 12.60
C GLU A 60 3.11 4.54 11.78
N TRP A 61 3.14 3.29 11.29
CA TRP A 61 4.24 2.75 10.49
C TRP A 61 4.47 3.53 9.20
N ILE A 62 3.42 3.93 8.50
CA ILE A 62 3.58 4.70 7.26
C ILE A 62 4.16 6.09 7.58
N ASN A 63 3.70 6.72 8.65
CA ASN A 63 4.18 8.03 9.06
C ASN A 63 5.59 8.01 9.68
N SER A 64 6.07 6.85 10.14
CA SER A 64 7.43 6.70 10.69
C SER A 64 8.49 6.40 9.64
N VAL A 65 8.13 6.14 8.38
CA VAL A 65 9.11 5.94 7.30
C VAL A 65 9.91 7.22 7.11
N PRO A 66 11.25 7.19 7.23
CA PRO A 66 12.07 8.36 6.96
C PRO A 66 12.06 8.69 5.46
N ASP A 67 12.14 9.98 5.12
CA ASP A 67 12.13 10.45 3.73
C ASP A 67 13.15 9.74 2.83
N SER A 68 14.30 9.33 3.39
CA SER A 68 15.35 8.58 2.67
C SER A 68 14.92 7.18 2.20
N ASP A 69 13.90 6.60 2.81
CA ASP A 69 13.35 5.28 2.47
C ASP A 69 12.09 5.36 1.62
N ILE A 70 11.71 6.58 1.18
CA ILE A 70 10.62 6.84 0.27
C ILE A 70 11.19 7.05 -1.14
N THR A 71 10.63 6.35 -2.12
CA THR A 71 11.01 6.49 -3.53
C THR A 71 9.77 6.70 -4.38
N GLU A 72 9.63 7.87 -5.02
CA GLU A 72 8.55 8.12 -5.97
C GLU A 72 8.66 7.20 -7.19
N VAL A 73 7.54 6.66 -7.65
CA VAL A 73 7.47 5.75 -8.80
C VAL A 73 6.35 6.15 -9.75
N GLN A 74 6.54 5.94 -11.04
CA GLN A 74 5.51 6.23 -12.05
C GLN A 74 4.45 5.12 -12.15
N SER A 75 4.84 3.87 -11.83
CA SER A 75 3.96 2.71 -11.92
C SER A 75 4.39 1.60 -10.96
N PHE A 76 3.44 0.70 -10.67
CA PHE A 76 3.69 -0.51 -9.90
C PHE A 76 4.01 -1.66 -10.85
N THR A 77 5.00 -2.48 -10.52
CA THR A 77 5.38 -3.63 -11.33
C THR A 77 5.26 -4.93 -10.53
N GLY A 78 4.57 -5.91 -11.10
CA GLY A 78 4.36 -7.22 -10.46
C GLY A 78 2.92 -7.48 -10.03
N SER A 79 2.72 -8.64 -9.43
CA SER A 79 1.41 -9.11 -8.96
C SER A 79 1.16 -8.66 -7.53
N ILE A 80 0.01 -8.04 -7.30
CA ILE A 80 -0.43 -7.61 -5.97
C ILE A 80 -0.77 -8.86 -5.15
N LYS A 81 -0.08 -9.03 -4.01
CA LYS A 81 -0.34 -10.09 -3.04
C LYS A 81 -1.42 -9.68 -2.05
N ALA A 82 -1.37 -8.43 -1.60
CA ALA A 82 -2.36 -7.85 -0.71
C ALA A 82 -2.48 -6.34 -0.94
N ALA A 83 -3.62 -5.77 -0.57
CA ALA A 83 -3.84 -4.33 -0.60
C ALA A 83 -4.72 -3.89 0.57
N ILE A 84 -4.45 -2.68 1.07
CA ILE A 84 -5.26 -1.99 2.06
C ILE A 84 -5.65 -0.65 1.44
N THR A 85 -6.94 -0.31 1.48
CA THR A 85 -7.44 1.00 1.07
C THR A 85 -8.00 1.70 2.29
N LEU A 86 -7.35 2.82 2.65
CA LEU A 86 -7.85 3.77 3.62
C LEU A 86 -8.67 4.82 2.85
N THR A 87 -9.94 4.98 3.21
CA THR A 87 -10.86 5.93 2.60
C THR A 87 -10.95 7.16 3.49
N ILE A 88 -10.52 8.31 2.97
CA ILE A 88 -10.73 9.61 3.62
C ILE A 88 -12.09 10.17 3.20
N THR A 89 -12.34 10.16 1.89
CA THR A 89 -13.66 10.40 1.29
C THR A 89 -13.81 9.46 0.08
N PRO A 90 -15.00 9.31 -0.52
CA PRO A 90 -15.16 8.48 -1.71
C PRO A 90 -14.24 8.84 -2.89
N ALA A 91 -13.74 10.09 -2.94
CA ALA A 91 -12.82 10.57 -3.96
C ALA A 91 -11.35 10.64 -3.50
N LYS A 92 -11.08 10.42 -2.20
CA LYS A 92 -9.76 10.57 -1.58
C LYS A 92 -9.40 9.31 -0.80
N THR A 93 -8.40 8.61 -1.29
CA THR A 93 -7.96 7.32 -0.78
C THR A 93 -6.45 7.25 -0.68
N ILE A 94 -6.01 6.43 0.27
CA ILE A 94 -4.62 6.00 0.40
C ILE A 94 -4.64 4.49 0.24
N ARG A 95 -4.01 3.98 -0.80
CA ARG A 95 -3.95 2.56 -1.11
C ARG A 95 -2.54 2.04 -0.90
N ILE A 96 -2.40 1.13 0.04
CA ILE A 96 -1.14 0.46 0.38
C ILE A 96 -1.19 -0.92 -0.29
N GLN A 97 -0.17 -1.27 -1.06
CA GLN A 97 -0.13 -2.50 -1.85
C GLN A 97 1.17 -3.25 -1.61
N TYR A 98 1.05 -4.54 -1.30
CA TYR A 98 2.17 -5.43 -1.13
C TYR A 98 2.41 -6.23 -2.43
N VAL A 99 3.53 -5.95 -3.10
CA VAL A 99 3.85 -6.47 -4.43
C VAL A 99 5.28 -6.98 -4.44
N LYS A 100 5.48 -8.29 -4.67
CA LYS A 100 6.83 -8.91 -4.71
C LYS A 100 7.74 -8.44 -3.57
N ASP A 101 7.21 -8.42 -2.35
CA ASP A 101 7.93 -8.05 -1.12
C ASP A 101 8.29 -6.55 -0.98
N HIS A 102 7.72 -5.71 -1.85
CA HIS A 102 7.79 -4.26 -1.78
C HIS A 102 6.43 -3.68 -1.37
N ILE A 103 6.46 -2.57 -0.64
CA ILE A 103 5.26 -1.84 -0.23
C ILE A 103 5.15 -0.59 -1.11
N TYR A 104 4.07 -0.51 -1.85
CA TYR A 104 3.71 0.63 -2.67
C TYR A 104 2.54 1.38 -2.05
N ILE A 105 2.57 2.70 -2.11
CA ILE A 105 1.49 3.56 -1.67
C ILE A 105 1.04 4.43 -2.84
N GLU A 106 -0.26 4.41 -3.13
CA GLU A 106 -0.94 5.33 -4.02
C GLU A 106 -1.81 6.26 -3.18
N ARG A 107 -1.67 7.57 -3.40
CA ARG A 107 -2.46 8.59 -2.70
C ARG A 107 -3.22 9.44 -3.70
N THR A 108 -4.53 9.51 -3.53
CA THR A 108 -5.41 10.39 -4.30
C THR A 108 -5.91 11.57 -3.45
N ASP A 109 -5.56 11.62 -2.18
CA ASP A 109 -5.93 12.68 -1.24
C ASP A 109 -5.09 13.95 -1.37
N THR A 110 -4.09 13.93 -2.25
CA THR A 110 -3.17 15.02 -2.58
C THR A 110 -3.87 16.15 -3.35
N ARG A 111 -3.25 17.33 -3.37
CA ARG A 111 -3.87 18.56 -3.90
C ARG A 111 -4.00 18.60 -5.42
N TYR A 112 -3.02 18.05 -6.16
CA TYR A 112 -2.88 18.30 -7.60
C TYR A 112 -3.04 17.05 -8.46
N TYR A 113 -2.35 15.97 -8.13
CA TYR A 113 -2.37 14.73 -8.90
C TYR A 113 -2.11 13.54 -7.97
N PRO A 114 -2.65 12.35 -8.27
CA PRO A 114 -2.36 11.15 -7.51
C PRO A 114 -0.87 10.87 -7.50
N VAL A 115 -0.31 10.58 -6.32
CA VAL A 115 1.10 10.23 -6.18
C VAL A 115 1.26 8.75 -5.88
N LYS A 116 2.37 8.20 -6.35
CA LYS A 116 2.73 6.80 -6.18
C LYS A 116 4.16 6.73 -5.69
N TYR A 117 4.39 5.99 -4.62
CA TYR A 117 5.71 5.83 -4.06
C TYR A 117 5.87 4.45 -3.45
N MET A 118 7.11 4.04 -3.30
CA MET A 118 7.53 2.84 -2.60
C MET A 118 8.13 3.24 -1.26
N ILE A 119 7.88 2.44 -0.23
CA ILE A 119 8.50 2.60 1.08
C ILE A 119 9.26 1.33 1.46
N LYS A 120 10.29 1.49 2.30
CA LYS A 120 10.93 0.38 3.01
C LYS A 120 10.56 0.47 4.48
N HIS A 121 9.88 -0.56 4.98
CA HIS A 121 9.51 -0.66 6.40
C HIS A 121 9.36 -2.12 6.78
N SER A 122 10.17 -2.61 7.71
CA SER A 122 10.22 -4.02 8.13
C SER A 122 8.90 -4.48 8.73
N GLU A 123 8.36 -3.72 9.67
CA GLU A 123 7.19 -4.09 10.46
C GLU A 123 5.93 -4.14 9.61
N LEU A 124 5.76 -3.19 8.69
CA LEU A 124 4.66 -3.23 7.73
C LEU A 124 4.81 -4.40 6.74
N LYS A 125 6.04 -4.76 6.38
CA LYS A 125 6.29 -5.95 5.55
C LYS A 125 5.92 -7.22 6.32
N ASP A 126 6.37 -7.34 7.56
CA ASP A 126 6.09 -8.50 8.43
C ASP A 126 4.59 -8.61 8.70
N PHE A 127 3.90 -7.50 8.89
CA PHE A 127 2.43 -7.45 8.96
C PHE A 127 1.81 -8.09 7.72
N PHE A 128 2.20 -7.66 6.51
CA PHE A 128 1.67 -8.30 5.29
C PHE A 128 2.03 -9.78 5.19
N ASP A 129 3.25 -10.16 5.54
CA ASP A 129 3.68 -11.55 5.51
C ASP A 129 2.85 -12.41 6.48
N ASP A 130 2.55 -11.90 7.67
CA ASP A 130 1.70 -12.58 8.66
C ASP A 130 0.28 -12.82 8.14
N TYR A 131 -0.33 -11.83 7.48
CA TYR A 131 -1.65 -11.99 6.86
C TYR A 131 -1.65 -12.92 5.65
N LEU A 132 -0.48 -13.16 5.06
CA LEU A 132 -0.25 -14.07 3.95
C LEU A 132 0.24 -15.45 4.41
N LYS A 133 0.59 -15.65 5.70
CA LYS A 133 0.96 -16.97 6.25
C LYS A 133 -0.15 -17.99 5.99
N GLY A 134 0.25 -19.18 5.58
CA GLY A 134 -0.67 -20.28 5.24
C GLY A 134 -1.15 -20.28 3.78
N PHE A 135 -0.69 -19.35 2.94
CA PHE A 135 -1.04 -19.30 1.53
C PHE A 135 0.24 -19.27 0.68
N TYR A 136 0.48 -20.29 -0.17
CA TYR A 136 1.04 -20.16 -1.52
C TYR A 136 1.23 -21.54 -2.18
N PHE A 137 0.69 -21.66 -3.41
CA PHE A 137 0.89 -22.69 -4.44
C PHE A 137 0.71 -24.16 -4.06
N GLY A 138 0.18 -24.94 -5.00
CA GLY A 138 0.09 -26.39 -4.89
C GLY A 138 1.38 -27.03 -4.34
N LYS A 139 1.15 -27.98 -3.43
CA LYS A 139 2.03 -29.07 -2.96
C LYS A 139 3.30 -28.80 -2.14
N TYR A 140 3.61 -27.58 -1.71
CA TYR A 140 4.61 -27.40 -0.65
C TYR A 140 4.12 -26.42 0.40
N SER A 141 3.62 -26.94 1.52
CA SER A 141 3.58 -26.19 2.77
C SER A 141 5.01 -25.81 3.13
N VAL A 142 5.23 -24.53 3.45
CA VAL A 142 6.38 -24.20 4.29
C VAL A 142 5.96 -24.62 5.68
N ASP A 143 6.45 -25.78 6.11
CA ASP A 143 6.23 -26.29 7.45
C ASP A 143 6.72 -25.24 8.46
N ALA A 144 5.90 -25.00 9.48
CA ALA A 144 6.20 -24.14 10.62
C ALA A 144 7.37 -24.69 11.44
#